data_AF-A0A972M7D4-F1
#
_entry.id   AF-A0A972M7D4-F1
#
_cell.length_a   1.000
_cell.length_b   1.000
_cell.length_c   1.000
_cell.angle_alpha   90.00
_cell.angle_beta   90.00
_cell.angle_gamma   90.00
#
_symmetry.space_group_name_H-M   'P 1'
#
loop_
_entity.id
_entity.type
_entity.pdbx_description
1 polymer ?
#
loop_
_entity_poly.entity_id
_entity_poly.type
_entity_poly.pdbx_seq_one_letter_code
_entity_poly.pdbx_strand_id
1 'polypeptide(L)'
;MRRRRTAPDFLTDVRIAARFGHPDALDEVLGRLLQDRAIAANRTLPSTRVQRELVPVGQALAQGAVPDAYLFSLAESPYAAYRAIAAAALAHRQAQNRDEARQAVLERLARDARDEVHVALAQTLAQVPASPALRAWLQDWLTRAQPPVSPRARALALRVAPRVFSPQALWARLPTVPDAGDARVQDALVEAFQAAARRAPQQAMDQLRAWWREGRWPPALIARAMSGPWLLTVTPQGLELLAELYRRYGRRRWLTQPLKMLAREGAISDVDALLRSWEEGGS
;
A
#
# COMPACT_ATOMS: atom_id res chain seq x y z
N MET A 1 34.28 -25.35 15.03
CA MET A 1 33.06 -25.52 14.21
C MET A 1 31.93 -24.65 14.76
N ARG A 2 31.62 -23.51 14.14
CA ARG A 2 30.44 -22.71 14.52
C ARG A 2 29.20 -23.31 13.87
N ARG A 3 28.33 -23.94 14.67
CA ARG A 3 27.01 -24.39 14.21
C ARG A 3 26.26 -23.18 13.65
N ARG A 4 25.81 -23.26 12.39
CA ARG A 4 24.81 -22.33 11.84
C ARG A 4 23.55 -22.50 12.70
N ARG A 5 23.33 -21.59 13.66
CA ARG A 5 22.04 -21.50 14.36
C ARG A 5 20.96 -21.15 13.34
N THR A 6 19.81 -21.78 13.48
CA THR A 6 18.72 -21.67 12.51
C THR A 6 17.98 -20.33 12.70
N ALA A 7 17.25 -19.85 11.69
CA ALA A 7 16.47 -18.59 11.79
C ALA A 7 15.51 -18.50 13.00
N PRO A 8 14.89 -19.60 13.50
CA PRO A 8 14.11 -19.61 14.73
C PRO A 8 14.90 -19.17 15.98
N ASP A 9 16.19 -19.50 16.06
CA ASP A 9 17.04 -19.16 17.21
C ASP A 9 17.28 -17.64 17.26
N PHE A 10 17.46 -17.00 16.10
CA PHE A 10 17.73 -15.57 16.01
C PHE A 10 16.54 -14.71 16.44
N LEU A 11 15.33 -14.99 15.93
CA LEU A 11 14.14 -14.21 16.32
C LEU A 11 13.80 -14.41 17.81
N THR A 12 14.06 -15.59 18.35
CA THR A 12 13.91 -15.86 19.78
C THR A 12 14.85 -15.00 20.61
N ASP A 13 16.14 -14.95 20.24
CA ASP A 13 17.13 -14.10 20.90
C ASP A 13 16.73 -12.60 20.83
N VAL A 14 16.24 -12.13 19.68
CA VAL A 14 15.72 -10.75 19.52
C VAL A 14 14.56 -10.48 20.48
N ARG A 15 13.59 -11.39 20.57
CA ARG A 15 12.42 -11.22 21.46
C ARG A 15 12.84 -11.15 22.92
N ILE A 16 13.80 -11.98 23.33
CA ILE A 16 14.35 -11.97 24.69
C ILE A 16 15.05 -10.64 24.95
N ALA A 17 15.96 -10.21 24.08
CA ALA A 17 16.66 -8.93 24.22
C ALA A 17 15.69 -7.74 24.24
N ALA A 18 14.69 -7.73 23.35
CA ALA A 18 13.66 -6.71 23.28
C ALA A 18 12.81 -6.63 24.54
N ARG A 19 12.52 -7.77 25.18
CA ARG A 19 11.74 -7.82 26.43
C ARG A 19 12.46 -7.10 27.58
N PHE A 20 13.79 -7.22 27.64
CA PHE A 20 14.58 -6.55 28.68
C PHE A 20 14.95 -5.10 28.32
N GLY A 21 14.92 -4.73 27.04
CA GLY A 21 15.08 -3.34 26.59
C GLY A 21 16.50 -2.78 26.72
N HIS A 22 17.50 -3.63 26.99
CA HIS A 22 18.90 -3.22 27.09
C HIS A 22 19.52 -2.99 25.69
N PRO A 23 19.98 -1.77 25.36
CA PRO A 23 20.55 -1.46 24.05
C PRO A 23 21.73 -2.35 23.65
N ASP A 24 22.66 -2.62 24.57
CA ASP A 24 23.85 -3.43 24.29
C ASP A 24 23.50 -4.86 23.86
N ALA A 25 22.50 -5.47 24.53
CA ALA A 25 22.01 -6.80 24.18
C ALA A 25 21.32 -6.81 22.82
N LEU A 26 20.59 -5.74 22.49
CA LEU A 26 19.97 -5.58 21.18
C LEU A 26 21.01 -5.40 20.08
N ASP A 27 22.05 -4.60 20.31
CA ASP A 27 23.14 -4.40 19.37
C ASP A 27 23.93 -5.68 19.12
N GLU A 28 24.21 -6.45 20.17
CA GLU A 28 24.88 -7.75 20.02
C GLU A 28 24.05 -8.72 19.17
N VAL A 29 22.74 -8.83 19.46
CA VAL A 29 21.86 -9.74 18.73
C VAL A 29 21.67 -9.26 17.30
N LEU A 30 21.30 -8.00 17.07
CA LEU A 30 21.08 -7.46 15.73
C LEU A 30 22.37 -7.44 14.90
N GLY A 31 23.53 -7.25 15.52
CA GLY A 31 24.84 -7.36 14.89
C GLY A 31 25.08 -8.71 14.21
N ARG A 32 24.39 -9.78 14.64
CA ARG A 32 24.44 -11.10 13.99
C ARG A 32 23.82 -11.08 12.59
N LEU A 33 22.94 -10.13 12.27
CA LEU A 33 22.44 -9.95 10.90
C LEU A 33 23.56 -9.60 9.92
N LEU A 34 24.60 -8.90 10.38
CA LEU A 34 25.78 -8.58 9.56
C LEU A 34 26.68 -9.78 9.31
N GLN A 35 26.39 -10.96 9.89
CA GLN A 35 27.04 -12.20 9.49
C GLN A 35 26.48 -12.74 8.16
N ASP A 36 25.29 -12.28 7.75
CA ASP A 36 24.78 -12.52 6.42
C ASP A 36 25.48 -11.61 5.40
N ARG A 37 26.11 -12.21 4.40
CA ARG A 37 26.90 -11.48 3.39
C ARG A 37 26.08 -10.48 2.59
N ALA A 38 24.80 -10.76 2.30
CA ALA A 38 23.96 -9.84 1.54
C ALA A 38 23.63 -8.60 2.38
N ILE A 39 23.31 -8.78 3.67
CA ILE A 39 23.03 -7.68 4.60
C ILE A 39 24.31 -6.86 4.86
N ALA A 40 25.42 -7.52 5.16
CA ALA A 40 26.70 -6.86 5.41
C ALA A 40 27.20 -6.03 4.21
N ALA A 41 26.99 -6.56 2.99
CA ALA A 41 27.30 -5.84 1.76
C ALA A 41 26.19 -4.86 1.33
N ASN A 42 25.15 -4.66 2.15
CA ASN A 42 23.99 -3.79 1.89
C ASN A 42 23.31 -4.03 0.53
N ARG A 43 23.35 -5.29 0.06
CA ARG A 43 22.77 -5.71 -1.23
C ARG A 43 21.25 -5.68 -1.17
N THR A 44 20.63 -5.56 -2.34
CA THR A 44 19.17 -5.63 -2.44
C THR A 44 18.66 -6.98 -1.94
N LEU A 45 17.70 -6.94 -1.01
CA LEU A 45 17.07 -8.14 -0.47
C LEU A 45 15.74 -8.43 -1.17
N PRO A 46 15.42 -9.70 -1.49
CA PRO A 46 14.09 -10.07 -1.97
C PRO A 46 13.00 -9.67 -0.97
N SER A 47 11.84 -9.22 -1.47
CA SER A 47 10.70 -8.82 -0.64
C SER A 47 10.22 -9.95 0.30
N THR A 48 10.28 -11.19 -0.16
CA THR A 48 9.96 -12.39 0.64
C THR A 48 10.87 -12.54 1.84
N ARG A 49 12.15 -12.18 1.69
CA ARG A 49 13.13 -12.21 2.78
C ARG A 49 12.86 -11.11 3.79
N VAL A 50 12.58 -9.89 3.33
CA VAL A 50 12.17 -8.78 4.21
C VAL A 50 10.94 -9.15 5.03
N GLN A 51 9.93 -9.74 4.39
CA GLN A 51 8.69 -10.14 5.04
C GLN A 51 8.88 -11.26 6.08
N ARG A 52 9.75 -12.24 5.80
CA ARG A 52 9.95 -13.41 6.67
C ARG A 52 10.99 -13.18 7.78
N GLU A 53 11.96 -12.31 7.56
CA GLU A 53 13.09 -12.13 8.48
C GLU A 53 13.06 -10.76 9.17
N LEU A 54 12.95 -9.67 8.41
CA LEU A 54 13.12 -8.32 8.97
C LEU A 54 11.85 -7.78 9.64
N VAL A 55 10.68 -7.99 9.03
CA VAL A 55 9.40 -7.54 9.60
C VAL A 55 9.13 -8.18 10.97
N PRO A 56 9.30 -9.51 11.17
CA PRO A 56 9.10 -10.12 12.48
C PRO A 56 10.07 -9.61 13.55
N VAL A 57 11.31 -9.28 13.16
CA VAL A 57 12.29 -8.65 14.07
C VAL A 57 11.79 -7.28 14.50
N GLY A 58 11.36 -6.42 13.56
CA GLY A 58 10.79 -5.12 13.88
C GLY A 58 9.54 -5.21 14.78
N GLN A 59 8.67 -6.19 14.55
CA GLN A 59 7.51 -6.43 15.41
C GLN A 59 7.90 -6.87 16.82
N ALA A 60 8.92 -7.72 16.96
CA ALA A 60 9.45 -8.10 18.26
C ALA A 60 10.00 -6.88 19.03
N LEU A 61 10.73 -6.00 18.34
CA LEU A 61 11.23 -4.75 18.94
C LEU A 61 10.08 -3.81 19.34
N ALA A 62 9.02 -3.71 18.52
CA ALA A 62 7.87 -2.86 18.80
C ALA A 62 7.15 -3.24 20.10
N GLN A 63 7.02 -4.54 20.34
CA GLN A 63 6.29 -5.11 21.48
C GLN A 63 7.13 -5.20 22.76
N GLY A 64 8.46 -5.13 22.64
CA GLY A 64 9.38 -5.14 23.78
C GLY A 64 9.50 -3.77 24.46
N ALA A 65 10.31 -3.73 25.52
CA ALA A 65 10.67 -2.53 26.29
C ALA A 65 11.74 -1.67 25.59
N VAL A 66 11.87 -1.78 24.27
CA VAL A 66 12.88 -1.05 23.47
C VAL A 66 12.52 0.43 23.39
N PRO A 67 13.39 1.38 23.76
CA PRO A 67 13.09 2.81 23.62
C PRO A 67 12.96 3.26 22.17
N ASP A 68 12.09 4.23 21.88
CA ASP A 68 11.97 4.81 20.52
C ASP A 68 13.29 5.43 20.04
N ALA A 69 14.10 6.01 20.95
CA ALA A 69 15.43 6.54 20.61
C ALA A 69 16.36 5.48 19.98
N TYR A 70 16.28 4.23 20.41
CA TYR A 70 17.03 3.13 19.81
C TYR A 70 16.49 2.78 18.41
N LEU A 71 15.17 2.79 18.23
CA LEU A 71 14.57 2.59 16.91
C LEU A 71 14.91 3.74 15.94
N PHE A 72 15.04 4.96 16.45
CA PHE A 72 15.49 6.11 15.68
C PHE A 72 16.94 5.95 15.22
N SER A 73 17.85 5.46 16.08
CA SER A 73 19.24 5.20 15.66
C SER A 73 19.31 4.12 14.59
N LEU A 74 18.49 3.04 14.69
CA LEU A 74 18.37 2.04 13.63
C LEU A 74 17.84 2.63 12.32
N ALA A 75 16.93 3.62 12.39
CA ALA A 75 16.39 4.30 11.21
C ALA A 75 17.43 5.20 10.50
N GLU A 76 18.51 5.61 11.18
CA GLU A 76 19.64 6.34 10.58
C GLU A 76 20.76 5.43 10.07
N SER A 77 20.66 4.11 10.31
CA SER A 77 21.72 3.17 9.97
C SER A 77 22.06 3.19 8.46
N PRO A 78 23.34 3.04 8.07
CA PRO A 78 23.71 2.88 6.67
C PRO A 78 23.11 1.60 6.05
N TYR A 79 22.78 0.60 6.87
CA TYR A 79 22.23 -0.69 6.42
C TYR A 79 20.72 -0.62 6.21
N ALA A 80 20.28 -0.93 4.99
CA ALA A 80 18.86 -0.95 4.64
C ALA A 80 18.04 -1.92 5.52
N ALA A 81 18.66 -3.04 5.93
CA ALA A 81 18.01 -4.02 6.80
C ALA A 81 17.64 -3.45 8.18
N TYR A 82 18.51 -2.64 8.79
CA TYR A 82 18.24 -2.00 10.08
C TYR A 82 17.17 -0.93 9.94
N ARG A 83 17.22 -0.13 8.87
CA ARG A 83 16.16 0.85 8.58
C ARG A 83 14.81 0.18 8.32
N ALA A 84 14.80 -0.99 7.67
CA ALA A 84 13.58 -1.78 7.46
C ALA A 84 13.02 -2.36 8.77
N ILE A 85 13.89 -2.83 9.67
CA ILE A 85 13.50 -3.26 11.03
C ILE A 85 12.91 -2.08 11.81
N ALA A 86 13.57 -0.91 11.78
CA ALA A 86 13.09 0.30 12.43
C ALA A 86 11.74 0.76 11.86
N ALA A 87 11.60 0.78 10.53
CA ALA A 87 10.34 1.04 9.85
C ALA A 87 9.20 0.14 10.34
N ALA A 88 9.44 -1.17 10.40
CA ALA A 88 8.45 -2.11 10.90
C ALA A 88 8.12 -1.87 12.38
N ALA A 89 9.12 -1.62 13.22
CA ALA A 89 8.89 -1.40 14.64
C ALA A 89 8.10 -0.11 14.91
N LEU A 90 8.56 1.00 14.32
CA LEU A 90 7.96 2.33 14.48
C LEU A 90 6.55 2.40 13.88
N ALA A 91 6.31 1.79 12.71
CA ALA A 91 4.99 1.76 12.11
C ALA A 91 4.00 0.96 12.96
N HIS A 92 4.44 -0.14 13.57
CA HIS A 92 3.61 -0.91 14.49
C HIS A 92 3.19 -0.08 15.70
N ARG A 93 4.15 0.61 16.34
CA ARG A 93 3.86 1.52 17.47
C ARG A 93 2.98 2.68 17.05
N GLN A 94 3.22 3.28 15.88
CA GLN A 94 2.44 4.43 15.38
C GLN A 94 0.98 4.07 15.12
N ALA A 95 0.74 2.85 14.64
CA ALA A 95 -0.61 2.33 14.47
C ALA A 95 -1.35 2.09 15.80
N GLN A 96 -0.63 1.91 16.91
CA GLN A 96 -1.23 1.70 18.23
C GLN A 96 -1.43 3.02 18.99
N ASN A 97 -0.43 3.88 18.97
CA ASN A 97 -0.46 5.18 19.63
C ASN A 97 0.29 6.20 18.76
N ARG A 98 -0.38 7.29 18.38
CA ARG A 98 0.23 8.32 17.54
C ARG A 98 1.26 9.11 18.33
N ASP A 99 2.42 9.28 17.71
CA ASP A 99 3.50 10.12 18.21
C ASP A 99 4.10 10.93 17.05
N GLU A 100 4.42 12.20 17.31
CA GLU A 100 4.92 13.14 16.29
C GLU A 100 6.37 12.84 15.89
N ALA A 101 7.22 12.46 16.85
CA ALA A 101 8.61 12.12 16.57
C ALA A 101 8.69 10.84 15.72
N ARG A 102 7.89 9.81 16.05
CA ARG A 102 7.77 8.61 15.23
C ARG A 102 7.21 8.92 13.84
N GLN A 103 6.22 9.80 13.74
CA GLN A 103 5.66 10.21 12.46
C GLN A 103 6.72 10.87 11.56
N ALA A 104 7.55 11.78 12.09
CA ALA A 104 8.61 12.43 11.32
C ALA A 104 9.62 11.41 10.77
N VAL A 105 10.04 10.44 11.58
CA VAL A 105 10.95 9.37 11.14
C VAL A 105 10.30 8.47 10.08
N LEU A 106 9.04 8.09 10.27
CA LEU A 106 8.31 7.25 9.32
C LEU A 106 8.09 7.93 7.96
N GLU A 107 7.91 9.26 7.93
CA GLU A 107 7.83 10.02 6.69
C GLU A 107 9.15 10.04 5.93
N ARG A 108 10.27 10.11 6.63
CA ARG A 108 11.60 9.96 6.03
C ARG A 108 11.81 8.55 5.51
N LEU A 109 11.46 7.52 6.28
CA LEU A 109 11.56 6.11 5.85
C LEU A 109 10.65 5.81 4.66
N ALA A 110 9.48 6.44 4.56
CA ALA A 110 8.62 6.36 3.37
C ALA A 110 9.19 7.09 2.14
N ARG A 111 10.32 7.81 2.28
CA ARG A 111 11.11 8.39 1.18
C ARG A 111 12.40 7.63 0.93
N ASP A 112 12.70 6.56 1.68
CA ASP A 112 13.95 5.82 1.56
C ASP A 112 14.19 5.39 0.11
N ALA A 113 15.45 5.34 -0.31
CA ALA A 113 15.81 4.88 -1.64
C ALA A 113 15.65 3.35 -1.79
N ARG A 114 15.60 2.62 -0.67
CA ARG A 114 15.65 1.17 -0.60
C ARG A 114 14.27 0.55 -0.50
N ASP A 115 13.94 -0.34 -1.44
CA ASP A 115 12.66 -1.04 -1.50
C ASP A 115 12.39 -1.89 -0.25
N GLU A 116 13.42 -2.37 0.44
CA GLU A 116 13.28 -3.14 1.67
C GLU A 116 12.55 -2.37 2.77
N VAL A 117 12.81 -1.07 2.89
CA VAL A 117 12.18 -0.21 3.88
C VAL A 117 10.71 -0.03 3.55
N HIS A 118 10.39 0.19 2.27
CA HIS A 118 9.00 0.30 1.78
C HIS A 118 8.22 -1.00 1.97
N VAL A 119 8.83 -2.13 1.64
CA VAL A 119 8.22 -3.46 1.86
C VAL A 119 7.96 -3.67 3.34
N ALA A 120 8.90 -3.33 4.22
CA ALA A 120 8.71 -3.48 5.65
C ALA A 120 7.59 -2.59 6.19
N LEU A 121 7.53 -1.31 5.80
CA LEU A 121 6.42 -0.41 6.13
C LEU A 121 5.08 -0.99 5.64
N ALA A 122 5.00 -1.38 4.37
CA ALA A 122 3.78 -1.89 3.77
C ALA A 122 3.27 -3.16 4.45
N GLN A 123 4.17 -4.12 4.69
CA GLN A 123 3.83 -5.38 5.34
C GLN A 123 3.38 -5.18 6.79
N THR A 124 4.05 -4.31 7.53
CA THR A 124 3.64 -4.00 8.90
C THR A 124 2.26 -3.34 8.93
N LEU A 125 2.01 -2.33 8.10
CA LEU A 125 0.71 -1.68 8.03
C LEU A 125 -0.40 -2.63 7.57
N ALA A 126 -0.06 -3.59 6.70
CA ALA A 126 -0.97 -4.65 6.26
C ALA A 126 -1.35 -5.65 7.39
N GLN A 127 -0.58 -5.72 8.48
CA GLN A 127 -0.78 -6.69 9.56
C GLN A 127 -1.34 -6.07 10.84
N VAL A 128 -1.08 -4.79 11.09
CA VAL A 128 -1.67 -4.11 12.26
C VAL A 128 -3.20 -4.05 12.16
N PRO A 129 -3.91 -4.22 13.29
CA PRO A 129 -5.36 -4.02 13.34
C PRO A 129 -5.75 -2.58 13.01
N ALA A 130 -6.93 -2.40 12.42
CA ALA A 130 -7.48 -1.08 12.22
C ALA A 130 -7.77 -0.42 13.58
N SER A 131 -7.21 0.77 13.80
CA SER A 131 -7.38 1.55 15.03
C SER A 131 -7.69 3.02 14.69
N PRO A 132 -8.22 3.80 15.64
CA PRO A 132 -8.37 5.25 15.46
C PRO A 132 -7.03 5.95 15.17
N ALA A 133 -5.95 5.51 15.82
CA ALA A 133 -4.60 6.04 15.62
C ALA A 133 -4.11 5.80 14.18
N LEU A 134 -4.22 4.56 13.69
CA LEU A 134 -3.87 4.22 12.30
C LEU A 134 -4.75 5.00 11.32
N ARG A 135 -6.06 5.09 11.56
CA ARG A 135 -6.97 5.86 10.71
C ARG A 135 -6.56 7.32 10.61
N ALA A 136 -6.30 7.96 11.75
CA ALA A 136 -5.91 9.38 11.79
C ALA A 136 -4.55 9.62 11.13
N TRP A 137 -3.61 8.68 11.27
CA TRP A 137 -2.32 8.76 10.58
C TRP A 137 -2.45 8.59 9.06
N LEU A 138 -3.19 7.59 8.59
CA LEU A 138 -3.44 7.41 7.15
C LEU A 138 -4.18 8.62 6.57
N GLN A 139 -5.17 9.15 7.30
CA GLN A 139 -5.90 10.36 6.92
C GLN A 139 -4.94 11.52 6.70
N ASP A 140 -4.04 11.76 7.66
CA ASP A 140 -3.05 12.81 7.57
C ASP A 140 -2.14 12.64 6.34
N TRP A 141 -1.65 11.43 6.06
CA TRP A 141 -0.89 11.15 4.83
C TRP A 141 -1.67 11.37 3.55
N LEU A 142 -2.98 11.14 3.54
CA LEU A 142 -3.83 11.32 2.37
C LEU A 142 -4.19 12.78 2.10
N THR A 143 -4.32 13.62 3.13
CA THR A 143 -4.84 15.00 2.97
C THR A 143 -3.87 16.12 3.28
N ARG A 144 -2.76 15.87 3.98
CA ARG A 144 -1.81 16.93 4.34
C ARG A 144 -1.14 17.51 3.11
N ALA A 145 -1.23 18.83 2.95
CA ALA A 145 -0.59 19.58 1.89
C ALA A 145 0.76 20.18 2.32
N GLN A 146 0.89 20.59 3.58
CA GLN A 146 2.10 21.23 4.11
C GLN A 146 2.47 20.69 5.51
N PRO A 147 3.73 20.27 5.74
CA PRO A 147 4.72 19.98 4.70
C PRO A 147 4.23 18.85 3.77
N PRO A 148 4.63 18.83 2.49
CA PRO A 148 4.12 17.84 1.55
C PRO A 148 4.53 16.43 1.95
N VAL A 149 3.57 15.52 1.94
CA VAL A 149 3.79 14.08 2.11
C VAL A 149 4.28 13.51 0.77
N SER A 150 5.26 12.59 0.79
CA SER A 150 5.82 12.07 -0.45
C SER A 150 4.79 11.23 -1.23
N PRO A 151 4.85 11.19 -2.57
CA PRO A 151 3.97 10.33 -3.38
C PRO A 151 4.04 8.85 -2.98
N ARG A 152 5.21 8.37 -2.53
CA ARG A 152 5.37 7.00 -2.01
C ARG A 152 4.59 6.78 -0.70
N ALA A 153 4.69 7.70 0.25
CA ALA A 153 3.92 7.63 1.50
C ALA A 153 2.41 7.68 1.22
N ARG A 154 1.96 8.53 0.28
CA ARG A 154 0.56 8.57 -0.16
C ARG A 154 0.10 7.26 -0.79
N ALA A 155 0.88 6.72 -1.73
CA ALA A 155 0.58 5.45 -2.37
C ALA A 155 0.50 4.30 -1.35
N LEU A 156 1.37 4.31 -0.35
CA LEU A 156 1.31 3.36 0.77
C LEU A 156 0.02 3.55 1.59
N ALA A 157 -0.32 4.79 1.95
CA ALA A 157 -1.55 5.06 2.69
C ALA A 157 -2.80 4.57 1.94
N LEU A 158 -2.86 4.84 0.63
CA LEU A 158 -3.95 4.39 -0.25
C LEU A 158 -4.11 2.87 -0.26
N ARG A 159 -3.02 2.10 -0.30
CA ARG A 159 -3.07 0.63 -0.29
C ARG A 159 -3.58 0.05 1.03
N VAL A 160 -3.36 0.75 2.14
CA VAL A 160 -3.81 0.33 3.48
C VAL A 160 -5.24 0.81 3.76
N ALA A 161 -5.64 1.94 3.19
CA ALA A 161 -6.90 2.63 3.46
C ALA A 161 -8.17 1.74 3.35
N PRO A 162 -8.34 0.83 2.36
CA PRO A 162 -9.52 -0.04 2.26
C PRO A 162 -9.77 -0.93 3.48
N ARG A 163 -8.75 -1.19 4.29
CA ARG A 163 -8.86 -1.97 5.54
C ARG A 163 -9.31 -1.12 6.73
N VAL A 164 -9.15 0.20 6.66
CA VAL A 164 -9.29 1.12 7.79
C VAL A 164 -10.52 2.03 7.66
N PHE A 165 -10.90 2.36 6.42
CA PHE A 165 -12.05 3.19 6.08
C PHE A 165 -13.21 2.33 5.55
N SER A 166 -14.44 2.80 5.73
CA SER A 166 -15.59 2.26 4.99
C SER A 166 -15.46 2.62 3.50
N PRO A 167 -16.07 1.86 2.58
CA PRO A 167 -16.01 2.17 1.14
C PRO A 167 -16.42 3.60 0.83
N GLN A 168 -17.56 4.06 1.34
CA GLN A 168 -18.06 5.42 1.13
C GLN A 168 -17.10 6.50 1.68
N ALA A 169 -16.54 6.29 2.88
CA ALA A 169 -15.58 7.22 3.45
C ALA A 169 -14.30 7.28 2.60
N LEU A 170 -13.81 6.14 2.12
CA LEU A 170 -12.64 6.09 1.26
C LEU A 170 -12.89 6.83 -0.06
N TRP A 171 -13.98 6.52 -0.74
CA TRP A 171 -14.31 7.12 -2.03
C TRP A 171 -14.45 8.64 -1.94
N ALA A 172 -15.11 9.17 -0.92
CA ALA A 172 -15.23 10.62 -0.73
C ALA A 172 -13.86 11.35 -0.70
N ARG A 173 -12.77 10.64 -0.37
CA ARG A 173 -11.41 11.17 -0.29
C ARG A 173 -10.61 11.00 -1.58
N LEU A 174 -10.87 9.96 -2.37
CA LEU A 174 -10.01 9.62 -3.51
C LEU A 174 -9.84 10.76 -4.53
N PRO A 175 -10.88 11.57 -4.88
CA PRO A 175 -10.72 12.69 -5.80
C PRO A 175 -9.90 13.86 -5.23
N THR A 176 -9.71 13.92 -3.92
CA THR A 176 -9.02 15.04 -3.25
C THR A 176 -7.58 14.70 -2.86
N VAL A 177 -7.09 13.50 -3.20
CA VAL A 177 -5.72 13.10 -2.87
C VAL A 177 -4.74 13.92 -3.71
N PRO A 178 -3.79 14.64 -3.07
CA PRO A 178 -2.77 15.38 -3.80
C PRO A 178 -1.86 14.44 -4.61
N ASP A 179 -1.13 15.01 -5.57
CA ASP A 179 -0.19 14.26 -6.41
C ASP A 179 -0.86 13.18 -7.28
N ALA A 180 -2.15 13.35 -7.62
CA ALA A 180 -2.87 12.46 -8.53
C ALA A 180 -2.28 12.41 -9.95
N GLY A 181 -1.27 13.23 -10.27
CA GLY A 181 -0.45 13.12 -11.48
C GLY A 181 0.71 12.11 -11.38
N ASP A 182 1.12 11.71 -10.17
CA ASP A 182 2.16 10.69 -9.99
C ASP A 182 1.60 9.30 -10.29
N ALA A 183 2.31 8.54 -11.14
CA ALA A 183 1.86 7.22 -11.57
C ALA A 183 1.64 6.23 -10.42
N ARG A 184 2.48 6.29 -9.37
CA ARG A 184 2.35 5.39 -8.20
C ARG A 184 1.12 5.72 -7.38
N VAL A 185 0.81 7.01 -7.25
CA VAL A 185 -0.41 7.47 -6.57
C VAL A 185 -1.64 7.06 -7.38
N GLN A 186 -1.62 7.24 -8.71
CA GLN A 186 -2.70 6.78 -9.59
C GLN A 186 -2.95 5.27 -9.49
N ASP A 187 -1.90 4.47 -9.51
CA ASP A 187 -2.00 3.01 -9.35
C ASP A 187 -2.61 2.65 -8.00
N ALA A 188 -2.13 3.28 -6.92
CA ALA A 188 -2.65 3.05 -5.58
C ALA A 188 -4.10 3.56 -5.42
N LEU A 189 -4.51 4.64 -6.10
CA LEU A 189 -5.90 5.12 -6.11
C LEU A 189 -6.83 4.07 -6.74
N VAL A 190 -6.42 3.49 -7.88
CA VAL A 190 -7.16 2.44 -8.57
C VAL A 190 -7.24 1.18 -7.70
N GLU A 191 -6.12 0.74 -7.13
CA GLU A 191 -6.08 -0.42 -6.22
C GLU A 191 -6.99 -0.22 -5.00
N ALA A 192 -6.92 0.96 -4.37
CA ALA A 192 -7.74 1.31 -3.21
C ALA A 192 -9.23 1.33 -3.55
N PHE A 193 -9.59 1.92 -4.69
CA PHE A 193 -10.97 1.91 -5.18
C PHE A 193 -11.46 0.48 -5.40
N GLN A 194 -10.71 -0.34 -6.13
CA GLN A 194 -11.09 -1.72 -6.45
C GLN A 194 -11.25 -2.58 -5.19
N ALA A 195 -10.38 -2.40 -4.20
CA ALA A 195 -10.48 -3.11 -2.92
C ALA A 195 -11.75 -2.73 -2.15
N ALA A 196 -12.14 -1.45 -2.15
CA ALA A 196 -13.42 -1.02 -1.58
C ALA A 196 -14.62 -1.48 -2.42
N ALA A 197 -14.51 -1.49 -3.76
CA ALA A 197 -15.57 -1.90 -4.67
C ALA A 197 -15.93 -3.38 -4.52
N ARG A 198 -14.97 -4.25 -4.25
CA ARG A 198 -15.23 -5.67 -3.91
C ARG A 198 -16.18 -5.85 -2.72
N ARG A 199 -16.24 -4.88 -1.80
CA ARG A 199 -17.10 -4.92 -0.61
C ARG A 199 -18.48 -4.31 -0.84
N ALA A 200 -18.62 -3.44 -1.84
CA ALA A 200 -19.83 -2.68 -2.11
C ALA A 200 -19.94 -2.34 -3.61
N PRO A 201 -20.11 -3.33 -4.50
CA PRO A 201 -19.96 -3.12 -5.95
C PRO A 201 -21.02 -2.19 -6.54
N GLN A 202 -22.27 -2.26 -6.07
CA GLN A 202 -23.33 -1.35 -6.53
C GLN A 202 -23.01 0.11 -6.19
N GLN A 203 -22.65 0.38 -4.93
CA GLN A 203 -22.28 1.73 -4.50
C GLN A 203 -21.02 2.23 -5.23
N ALA A 204 -20.08 1.33 -5.54
CA ALA A 204 -18.90 1.68 -6.32
C ALA A 204 -19.28 2.14 -7.74
N MET A 205 -20.22 1.45 -8.38
CA MET A 205 -20.73 1.84 -9.70
C MET A 205 -21.44 3.19 -9.66
N ASP A 206 -22.31 3.40 -8.68
CA ASP A 206 -23.02 4.66 -8.50
C ASP A 206 -22.02 5.82 -8.29
N GLN A 207 -20.96 5.56 -7.52
CA GLN A 207 -19.91 6.53 -7.25
C GLN A 207 -19.07 6.86 -8.51
N LEU A 208 -18.73 5.87 -9.34
CA LEU A 208 -18.03 6.12 -10.61
C LEU A 208 -18.87 6.94 -11.58
N ARG A 209 -20.18 6.67 -11.66
CA ARG A 209 -21.13 7.47 -12.47
C ARG A 209 -21.21 8.90 -11.97
N ALA A 210 -21.28 9.10 -10.65
CA ALA A 210 -21.27 10.44 -10.06
C ALA A 210 -19.97 11.19 -10.42
N TRP A 211 -18.80 10.58 -10.22
CA TRP A 211 -17.52 11.21 -10.58
C TRP A 211 -17.36 11.47 -12.06
N TRP A 212 -17.90 10.60 -12.90
CA TRP A 212 -17.92 10.81 -14.34
C TRP A 212 -18.72 12.06 -14.71
N ARG A 213 -19.95 12.19 -14.18
CA ARG A 213 -20.83 13.35 -14.43
C ARG A 213 -20.26 14.65 -13.87
N GLU A 214 -19.65 14.59 -12.70
CA GLU A 214 -19.06 15.74 -12.01
C GLU A 214 -17.66 16.10 -12.53
N GLY A 215 -17.07 15.28 -13.42
CA GLY A 215 -15.71 15.50 -13.93
C GLY A 215 -14.61 15.40 -12.85
N ARG A 216 -14.87 14.70 -11.74
CA ARG A 216 -13.95 14.64 -10.58
C ARG A 216 -12.78 13.70 -10.77
N TRP A 217 -12.90 12.72 -11.66
CA TRP A 217 -11.84 11.76 -11.98
C TRP A 217 -11.59 11.69 -13.48
N PRO A 218 -10.33 11.61 -13.92
CA PRO A 218 -9.99 11.38 -15.32
C PRO A 218 -10.68 10.11 -15.87
N PRO A 219 -11.20 10.13 -17.11
CA PRO A 219 -11.84 8.98 -17.75
C PRO A 219 -10.99 7.71 -17.72
N ALA A 220 -9.67 7.88 -17.91
CA ALA A 220 -8.73 6.78 -17.85
C ALA A 220 -8.66 6.12 -16.46
N LEU A 221 -8.74 6.88 -15.36
CA LEU A 221 -8.76 6.31 -14.00
C LEU A 221 -10.09 5.61 -13.72
N ILE A 222 -11.21 6.15 -14.20
CA ILE A 222 -12.53 5.50 -14.10
C ILE A 222 -12.49 4.13 -14.77
N ALA A 223 -12.06 4.04 -16.03
CA ALA A 223 -11.99 2.77 -16.74
C ALA A 223 -10.98 1.78 -16.11
N ARG A 224 -9.85 2.28 -15.60
CA ARG A 224 -8.89 1.45 -14.85
C ARG A 224 -9.49 0.92 -13.55
N ALA A 225 -10.24 1.72 -12.81
CA ALA A 225 -10.97 1.28 -11.62
C ALA A 225 -11.99 0.17 -11.92
N MET A 226 -12.60 0.21 -13.11
CA MET A 226 -13.50 -0.84 -13.60
C MET A 226 -12.78 -2.12 -14.06
N SER A 227 -11.45 -2.12 -14.20
CA SER A 227 -10.70 -3.30 -14.67
C SER A 227 -10.51 -4.41 -13.62
N GLY A 228 -11.35 -4.44 -12.58
CA GLY A 228 -11.27 -5.39 -11.48
C GLY A 228 -12.41 -6.41 -11.49
N PRO A 229 -12.24 -7.61 -10.88
CA PRO A 229 -13.27 -8.66 -10.85
C PRO A 229 -14.60 -8.24 -10.22
N TRP A 230 -14.60 -7.18 -9.40
CA TRP A 230 -15.80 -6.62 -8.79
C TRP A 230 -16.83 -6.15 -9.82
N LEU A 231 -16.40 -5.79 -11.04
CA LEU A 231 -17.30 -5.32 -12.09
C LEU A 231 -18.28 -6.41 -12.54
N LEU A 232 -17.93 -7.69 -12.39
CA LEU A 232 -18.77 -8.83 -12.81
C LEU A 232 -20.15 -8.80 -12.13
N THR A 233 -20.22 -8.33 -10.89
CA THR A 233 -21.47 -8.26 -10.12
C THR A 233 -22.40 -7.13 -10.58
N VAL A 234 -21.89 -6.19 -11.38
CA VAL A 234 -22.61 -5.01 -11.90
C VAL A 234 -22.31 -4.83 -13.39
N THR A 235 -22.19 -5.95 -14.11
CA THR A 235 -21.77 -5.98 -15.51
C THR A 235 -22.63 -5.09 -16.41
N PRO A 236 -23.98 -5.14 -16.36
CA PRO A 236 -24.81 -4.29 -17.22
C PRO A 236 -24.52 -2.80 -17.01
N GLN A 237 -24.47 -2.35 -15.76
CA GLN A 237 -24.20 -0.95 -15.42
C GLN A 237 -22.77 -0.53 -15.80
N GLY A 238 -21.83 -1.46 -15.71
CA GLY A 238 -20.45 -1.29 -16.14
C GLY A 238 -20.33 -1.12 -17.65
N LEU A 239 -20.99 -1.97 -18.43
CA LEU A 239 -21.01 -1.88 -19.89
C LEU A 239 -21.67 -0.57 -20.35
N GLU A 240 -22.75 -0.14 -19.71
CA GLU A 240 -23.38 1.16 -19.98
C GLU A 240 -22.40 2.33 -19.82
N LEU A 241 -21.67 2.37 -18.69
CA LEU A 241 -20.71 3.44 -18.43
C LEU A 241 -19.51 3.36 -19.39
N LEU A 242 -19.03 2.16 -19.73
CA LEU A 242 -17.96 1.99 -20.72
C LEU A 242 -18.39 2.42 -22.13
N ALA A 243 -19.63 2.13 -22.52
CA ALA A 243 -20.22 2.58 -23.77
C ALA A 243 -20.34 4.11 -23.81
N GLU A 244 -20.72 4.74 -22.70
CA GLU A 244 -20.77 6.19 -22.58
C GLU A 244 -19.39 6.83 -22.74
N LEU A 245 -18.38 6.29 -22.07
CA LEU A 245 -16.99 6.73 -22.22
C LEU A 245 -16.49 6.50 -23.66
N TYR A 246 -16.88 5.39 -24.29
CA TYR A 246 -16.55 5.09 -25.68
C TYR A 246 -17.15 6.12 -26.65
N ARG A 247 -18.45 6.40 -26.55
CA ARG A 247 -19.13 7.39 -27.40
C ARG A 247 -18.45 8.76 -27.35
N ARG A 248 -17.93 9.15 -26.18
CA ARG A 248 -17.31 10.47 -25.99
C ARG A 248 -15.84 10.54 -26.40
N TYR A 249 -15.08 9.46 -26.24
CA TYR A 249 -13.62 9.48 -26.44
C TYR A 249 -13.10 8.56 -27.55
N GLY A 250 -13.99 7.81 -28.18
CA GLY A 250 -13.69 6.77 -29.15
C GLY A 250 -12.89 5.61 -28.57
N ARG A 251 -12.28 4.82 -29.46
CA ARG A 251 -11.44 3.69 -29.08
C ARG A 251 -10.16 4.16 -28.39
N ARG A 252 -10.05 3.85 -27.09
CA ARG A 252 -8.87 4.16 -26.27
C ARG A 252 -8.33 2.90 -25.58
N ARG A 253 -7.00 2.81 -25.44
CA ARG A 253 -6.34 1.66 -24.79
C ARG A 253 -6.87 1.39 -23.37
N TRP A 254 -7.17 2.44 -22.62
CA TRP A 254 -7.68 2.32 -21.24
C TRP A 254 -9.14 1.83 -21.17
N LEU A 255 -9.93 1.92 -22.24
CA LEU A 255 -11.27 1.29 -22.33
C LEU A 255 -11.19 -0.20 -22.62
N THR A 256 -10.15 -0.65 -23.32
CA THR A 256 -10.02 -2.07 -23.68
C THR A 256 -9.68 -2.96 -22.48
N GLN A 257 -9.06 -2.42 -21.44
CA GLN A 257 -8.66 -3.19 -20.26
C GLN A 257 -9.85 -3.76 -19.47
N PRO A 258 -10.86 -2.96 -19.07
CA PRO A 258 -12.02 -3.52 -18.39
C PRO A 258 -12.82 -4.48 -19.29
N LEU A 259 -12.90 -4.23 -20.59
CA LEU A 259 -13.55 -5.15 -21.53
C LEU A 259 -12.80 -6.48 -21.66
N LYS A 260 -11.47 -6.46 -21.79
CA LYS A 260 -10.65 -7.67 -21.81
C LYS A 260 -10.77 -8.47 -20.51
N MET A 261 -10.88 -7.77 -19.37
CA MET A 261 -11.17 -8.42 -18.10
C MET A 261 -12.53 -9.11 -18.14
N LEU A 262 -13.61 -8.42 -18.54
CA LEU A 262 -14.94 -9.04 -18.67
C LEU A 262 -14.94 -10.24 -19.63
N ALA A 263 -14.24 -10.14 -20.75
CA ALA A 263 -14.13 -11.22 -21.73
C ALA A 263 -13.42 -12.46 -21.18
N ARG A 264 -12.30 -12.24 -20.47
CA ARG A 264 -11.54 -13.33 -19.82
C ARG A 264 -12.38 -14.08 -18.79
N GLU A 265 -13.27 -13.38 -18.09
CA GLU A 265 -14.18 -13.96 -17.09
C GLU A 265 -15.50 -14.45 -17.71
N GLY A 266 -15.65 -14.43 -19.05
CA GLY A 266 -16.80 -14.97 -19.77
C GLY A 266 -18.05 -14.09 -19.76
N ALA A 267 -17.97 -12.86 -19.25
CA ALA A 267 -19.12 -11.93 -19.19
C ALA A 267 -19.45 -11.28 -20.55
N ILE A 268 -18.50 -11.28 -21.48
CA ILE A 268 -18.70 -10.90 -22.88
C ILE A 268 -17.95 -11.87 -23.79
N SER A 269 -18.48 -12.15 -24.98
CA SER A 269 -17.93 -13.15 -25.90
C SER A 269 -16.79 -12.60 -26.77
N ASP A 270 -16.91 -11.37 -27.26
CA ASP A 270 -15.95 -10.75 -28.17
C ASP A 270 -15.88 -9.23 -27.94
N VAL A 271 -14.70 -8.75 -27.54
CA VAL A 271 -14.43 -7.32 -27.29
C VAL A 271 -14.54 -6.50 -28.57
N ASP A 272 -14.01 -6.99 -29.69
CA ASP A 272 -13.98 -6.22 -30.94
C ASP A 272 -15.38 -6.16 -31.57
N ALA A 273 -16.17 -7.23 -31.49
CA ALA A 273 -17.57 -7.19 -31.89
C ALA A 273 -18.40 -6.19 -31.07
N LEU A 274 -18.20 -6.17 -29.74
CA LEU A 274 -18.88 -5.21 -28.87
C LEU A 274 -18.49 -3.76 -29.21
N LEU A 275 -17.20 -3.49 -29.43
CA LEU A 275 -16.75 -2.15 -29.81
C LEU A 275 -17.34 -1.70 -31.16
N ARG A 276 -17.40 -2.59 -32.16
CA ARG A 276 -18.08 -2.30 -33.45
C ARG A 276 -19.56 -1.96 -33.25
N SER A 277 -20.29 -2.70 -32.41
CA SER A 277 -21.70 -2.39 -32.14
C SER A 277 -21.91 -1.00 -31.52
N TRP A 278 -20.93 -0.49 -30.76
CA TRP A 278 -20.98 0.86 -30.20
C TRP A 278 -20.64 1.94 -31.22
N GLU A 279 -19.83 1.62 -32.22
CA GLU A 279 -19.56 2.51 -33.36
C GLU A 279 -20.82 2.65 -34.23
N GLU A 280 -21.49 1.54 -34.54
CA GLU A 280 -22.68 1.50 -35.39
C GLU A 280 -23.89 2.20 -34.72
N GLY A 281 -24.11 1.97 -33.42
CA GLY A 281 -25.23 2.56 -32.67
C GLY A 281 -25.02 4.00 -32.18
N GLY A 282 -23.89 4.63 -32.52
CA GLY A 282 -23.57 6.03 -32.18
C GLY A 282 -23.77 7.03 -33.32
N SER A 283 -24.30 6.56 -34.46
CA SER A 283 -24.68 7.35 -35.65
C SER A 283 -26.06 7.97 -35.48
#